data_AF-A0A1X7AMH2-F1
#
_entry.id   AF-A0A1X7AMH2-F1
#
_cell.length_a   1.000
_cell.length_b   1.000
_cell.length_c   1.000
_cell.angle_alpha   90.00
_cell.angle_beta   90.00
_cell.angle_gamma   90.00
#
_symmetry.space_group_name_H-M   'P 1'
#
loop_
_entity.id
_entity.type
_entity.pdbx_description
1 polymer ?
#
loop_
_entity_poly.entity_id
_entity_poly.type
_entity_poly.pdbx_seq_one_letter_code
_entity_poly.pdbx_strand_id
1 'polypeptide(L)' 'MEKPRRQGLLSIMQSTLAAAFGVQSNRKREQDFTEGRADHFIIAGIIFTAVFVLALLLIVNLVIP' A
#
# COMPACT_ATOMS: atom_id res chain seq x y z
N MET A 1 -17.85 -24.08 -17.68
CA MET A 1 -17.83 -22.87 -16.84
C MET A 1 -17.34 -23.29 -15.45
N GLU A 2 -16.23 -22.72 -15.00
CA GLU A 2 -15.43 -23.19 -13.85
C GLU A 2 -16.19 -23.05 -12.52
N LYS A 3 -16.15 -24.08 -11.67
CA LYS A 3 -16.82 -24.13 -10.35
C LYS A 3 -16.15 -23.16 -9.36
N PRO A 4 -16.88 -22.57 -8.39
CA PRO A 4 -16.28 -21.70 -7.39
C PRO A 4 -15.28 -22.51 -6.54
N ARG A 5 -13.98 -22.31 -6.76
CA ARG A 5 -12.95 -22.83 -5.86
C ARG A 5 -13.12 -22.10 -4.53
N ARG A 6 -13.38 -22.84 -3.44
CA ARG A 6 -13.29 -22.29 -2.08
C ARG A 6 -11.91 -21.63 -1.97
N GLN A 7 -11.90 -20.32 -1.77
CA GLN A 7 -10.65 -19.58 -1.62
C GLN A 7 -9.92 -20.17 -0.43
N GLY A 8 -8.77 -20.81 -0.68
CA GLY A 8 -7.98 -21.39 0.40
C GLY A 8 -7.48 -20.30 1.34
N LEU A 9 -7.22 -20.64 2.60
CA LEU A 9 -6.66 -19.72 3.60
C LEU A 9 -5.40 -19.00 3.09
N LEU A 10 -4.62 -19.66 2.24
CA LEU A 10 -3.45 -19.08 1.57
C LEU A 10 -3.81 -17.94 0.59
N SER A 11 -4.91 -18.03 -0.15
CA SER A 11 -5.41 -16.95 -1.04
C SER A 11 -5.91 -15.75 -0.22
N ILE A 12 -6.45 -16.03 0.95
CA ILE A 12 -6.92 -15.00 1.89
C ILE A 12 -5.71 -14.28 2.47
N MET A 13 -4.70 -14.99 2.97
CA MET A 13 -3.45 -14.39 3.45
C MET A 13 -2.70 -13.61 2.36
N GLN A 14 -2.64 -14.13 1.14
CA GLN A 14 -2.04 -13.41 0.01
C GLN A 14 -2.78 -12.10 -0.29
N SER A 15 -4.11 -12.09 -0.26
CA SER A 15 -4.87 -10.84 -0.38
C SER A 15 -4.59 -9.88 0.78
N THR A 16 -4.47 -10.40 2.00
CA THR A 16 -4.20 -9.60 3.20
C THR A 16 -2.82 -8.93 3.15
N LEU A 17 -1.80 -9.64 2.68
CA LEU A 17 -0.45 -9.10 2.56
C LEU A 17 -0.29 -8.16 1.37
N ALA A 18 -0.94 -8.47 0.24
CA ALA A 18 -0.97 -7.58 -0.90
C ALA A 18 -1.70 -6.26 -0.56
N ALA A 19 -2.77 -6.35 0.24
CA ALA A 19 -3.45 -5.20 0.82
C ALA A 19 -2.57 -4.40 1.80
N ALA A 20 -1.68 -5.05 2.55
CA ALA A 20 -0.75 -4.37 3.46
C ALA A 20 0.37 -3.60 2.73
N PHE A 21 0.80 -4.11 1.57
CA PHE A 21 1.93 -3.59 0.81
C PHE A 21 1.54 -2.62 -0.33
N GLY A 22 0.27 -2.22 -0.43
CA GLY A 22 -0.13 -1.22 -1.40
C GLY A 22 -0.26 -1.76 -2.83
N VAL A 23 -0.78 -2.98 -2.99
CA VAL A 23 -1.22 -3.43 -4.31
C VAL A 23 -2.40 -2.57 -4.77
N GLN A 24 -2.08 -1.50 -5.50
CA GLN A 24 -3.08 -0.78 -6.23
C GLN A 24 -3.52 -1.64 -7.41
N SER A 25 -4.84 -1.79 -7.56
CA SER A 25 -5.40 -2.51 -8.70
C SER A 25 -4.95 -1.85 -10.01
N ASN A 26 -4.75 -2.66 -11.05
CA ASN A 26 -4.31 -2.15 -12.36
C ASN A 26 -5.19 -1.02 -12.90
N ARG A 27 -6.48 -1.00 -12.56
CA ARG A 27 -7.38 0.09 -12.93
C ARG A 27 -7.04 1.43 -12.26
N LYS A 28 -6.68 1.41 -10.97
CA LYS A 28 -6.24 2.63 -10.26
C LYS A 28 -4.92 3.13 -10.85
N ARG A 29 -4.00 2.20 -11.06
CA ARG A 29 -2.73 2.44 -11.72
C ARG A 29 -2.94 3.11 -13.09
N GLU A 30 -3.80 2.55 -13.93
CA GLU A 30 -4.06 3.08 -15.27
C GLU A 30 -4.71 4.47 -15.27
N GLN A 31 -5.63 4.75 -14.35
CA GLN A 31 -6.19 6.10 -14.14
C GLN A 31 -5.13 7.09 -13.65
N ASP A 32 -4.30 6.68 -12.70
CA ASP A 32 -3.20 7.47 -12.15
C ASP A 32 -2.15 7.79 -13.22
N PHE A 33 -1.94 6.90 -14.19
CA PHE A 33 -1.00 7.12 -15.31
C PHE A 33 -1.60 7.81 -16.53
N THR A 34 -2.93 7.80 -16.70
CA THR A 34 -3.60 8.41 -17.87
C THR A 34 -4.10 9.82 -17.57
N GLU A 35 -4.61 10.06 -16.36
CA GLU A 35 -5.21 11.33 -15.94
C GLU A 35 -4.41 12.02 -14.82
N GLY A 36 -3.58 11.27 -14.10
CA GLY A 36 -2.80 11.78 -12.98
C GLY A 36 -1.54 12.52 -13.44
N ARG A 37 -1.25 13.65 -12.78
CA ARG A 37 0.00 14.38 -12.98
C ARG A 37 1.07 13.88 -12.02
N ALA A 38 2.28 13.64 -12.55
CA ALA A 38 3.40 13.05 -11.82
C ALA A 38 3.83 13.85 -10.57
N ASP A 39 3.68 15.17 -10.60
CA ASP A 39 4.03 16.07 -9.50
C ASP A 39 3.22 15.79 -8.22
N HIS A 40 1.93 15.48 -8.35
CA HIS A 40 1.09 15.14 -7.20
C HIS A 40 1.53 13.83 -6.52
N PHE A 41 1.95 12.81 -7.29
CA PHE A 41 2.46 11.55 -6.73
C PHE A 41 3.81 11.72 -6.03
N ILE A 42 4.68 12.56 -6.56
CA ILE A 42 5.99 12.86 -5.94
C ILE A 42 5.80 13.57 -4.61
N ILE A 43 4.95 14.60 -4.57
CA ILE A 43 4.64 15.33 -3.33
C ILE A 43 4.00 14.40 -2.31
N ALA A 44 3.03 13.59 -2.72
CA ALA A 44 2.39 12.61 -1.85
C ALA A 44 3.41 11.59 -1.29
N GLY A 45 4.33 11.10 -2.10
CA GLY A 45 5.39 10.19 -1.69
C GLY A 45 6.35 10.81 -0.66
N ILE A 46 6.73 12.07 -0.86
CA ILE A 46 7.62 12.81 0.06
C ILE A 46 6.93 13.01 1.42
N ILE A 47 5.67 13.48 1.42
CA ILE A 47 4.90 13.69 2.64
C ILE A 47 4.72 12.37 3.38
N PHE A 48 4.33 11.30 2.68
CA PHE A 48 4.16 9.98 3.26
C PHE A 48 5.47 9.49 3.92
N THR A 49 6.60 9.64 3.22
CA THR A 49 7.91 9.20 3.72
C THR A 49 8.32 9.99 4.97
N ALA A 50 8.13 11.31 4.97
CA ALA A 50 8.44 12.14 6.13
C ALA A 50 7.62 11.74 7.36
N VAL A 51 6.31 11.54 7.18
CA VAL A 51 5.41 11.08 8.24
C VAL A 51 5.82 9.69 8.75
N PHE A 52 6.16 8.76 7.85
CA PHE A 52 6.60 7.42 8.23
C PHE A 52 7.88 7.44 9.09
N VAL A 53 8.87 8.26 8.71
CA VAL A 53 10.11 8.40 9.49
C VAL A 53 9.83 8.99 10.86
N LEU A 54 8.99 10.03 10.95
CA LEU A 54 8.61 10.62 12.24
C LEU A 54 7.89 9.60 13.14
N ALA A 55 7.01 8.78 12.57
CA ALA A 55 6.34 7.72 13.31
C ALA A 55 7.35 6.68 13.85
N LEU A 56 8.33 6.26 13.04
CA LEU A 56 9.39 5.36 13.51
C LEU A 56 10.23 5.99 14.62
N LEU A 57 10.60 7.26 14.48
CA LEU A 57 11.35 7.98 15.51
C LEU A 57 10.56 8.04 16.83
N LEU A 58 9.27 8.35 16.78
CA LEU A 58 8.41 8.36 17.96
C LEU A 58 8.38 6.98 18.64
N ILE A 59 8.19 5.91 17.85
CA ILE A 59 8.18 4.53 18.35
C ILE A 59 9.51 4.21 19.02
N VAL A 60 10.64 4.55 18.39
CA VAL A 60 11.98 4.28 18.94
C VAL A 60 12.18 5.00 20.25
N ASN A 61 11.85 6.30 20.32
CA ASN A 61 11.98 7.08 21.55
C ASN A 61 11.03 6.60 22.67
N LEU A 62 9.90 6.00 22.33
CA LEU A 62 8.95 5.45 23.30
C LEU A 62 9.40 4.09 23.84
N VAL A 63 10.05 3.28 22.98
CA VAL A 63 10.41 1.89 23.30
C VAL A 63 11.81 1.78 23.90
N ILE A 64 12.74 2.65 23.49
CA ILE A 64 14.11 2.70 24.04
C ILE A 64 14.16 3.85 25.05
N PRO A 65 14.12 3.56 26.37
CA PRO A 65 14.23 4.59 27.41
C PRO A 65 15.60 5.26 27.47
#